data_AF-A0A140GJV0-F1
#
_entry.id   AF-A0A140GJV0-F1
#
_cell.length_a   1.000
_cell.length_b   1.000
_cell.length_c   1.000
_cell.angle_alpha   90.00
_cell.angle_beta   90.00
_cell.angle_gamma   90.00
#
_symmetry.space_group_name_H-M   'P 1'
#
loop_
_entity.id
_entity.type
_entity.pdbx_description
1 polymer ?
#
loop_
_entity_poly.entity_id
_entity_poly.type
_entity_poly.pdbx_seq_one_letter_code
_entity_poly.pdbx_strand_id
1 'polypeptide(L)'
;YWDGLGGGGGKIKPKFFKANNLNDSLIQGITIKNAPKNTFSINRVNRLTLRDVTIDDRDGTALGHNTDGFNINNSDQVYFTGTRVWNQDDCLA
;
A
#
# COMPACT_ATOMS: atom_id res chain seq x y z
N TYR A 1 -16.04 1.96 -0.58
CA TYR A 1 -15.82 0.49 -0.67
C TYR A 1 -15.89 -0.17 0.70
N TRP A 2 -15.33 0.47 1.73
CA TRP A 2 -15.31 -0.03 3.10
C TRP A 2 -16.70 -0.44 3.62
N ASP A 3 -16.74 -1.66 4.13
CA ASP A 3 -17.90 -2.37 4.66
C ASP A 3 -17.51 -3.22 5.90
N GLY A 4 -16.34 -2.94 6.49
CA GLY A 4 -15.80 -3.66 7.66
C GLY A 4 -15.16 -5.02 7.34
N LEU A 5 -15.26 -5.51 6.10
CA LEU A 5 -14.85 -6.88 5.75
C LEU A 5 -13.57 -6.96 4.91
N GLY A 6 -13.03 -5.82 4.48
CA GLY A 6 -11.76 -5.75 3.74
C GLY A 6 -11.72 -6.68 2.53
N GLY A 7 -10.67 -7.49 2.42
CA GLY A 7 -10.51 -8.55 1.43
C GLY A 7 -11.14 -9.90 1.82
N GLY A 8 -11.59 -10.07 3.07
CA GLY A 8 -12.15 -11.32 3.59
C GLY A 8 -13.63 -11.56 3.22
N GLY A 9 -14.32 -10.55 2.68
CA GLY A 9 -15.72 -10.69 2.25
C GLY A 9 -16.36 -9.38 1.81
N GLY A 10 -17.68 -9.41 1.66
CA GLY A 10 -18.49 -8.24 1.27
C GLY A 10 -18.28 -7.83 -0.19
N LYS A 11 -18.18 -6.52 -0.43
CA LYS A 11 -17.94 -5.98 -1.78
C LYS A 11 -16.58 -6.41 -2.30
N ILE A 12 -16.47 -6.68 -3.59
CA ILE A 12 -15.17 -6.84 -4.26
C ILE A 12 -14.46 -5.48 -4.30
N LYS A 13 -13.28 -5.40 -3.66
CA LYS A 13 -12.50 -4.16 -3.54
C LYS A 13 -11.19 -4.29 -4.34
N PRO A 14 -10.85 -3.32 -5.21
CA PRO A 14 -9.61 -3.35 -5.96
C PRO A 14 -8.41 -3.01 -5.04
N LYS A 15 -7.23 -3.58 -5.34
CA LYS A 15 -5.96 -3.07 -4.80
C LYS A 15 -5.64 -1.73 -5.47
N PHE A 16 -5.00 -0.80 -4.78
CA PHE A 16 -4.85 0.58 -5.27
C PHE A 16 -3.73 0.72 -6.32
N PHE A 17 -2.47 0.40 -5.96
CA PHE A 17 -1.31 0.58 -6.84
C PHE A 17 -0.51 -0.72 -7.01
N LYS A 18 -0.24 -1.13 -8.25
CA LYS A 18 0.63 -2.27 -8.55
C LYS A 18 1.99 -1.78 -9.04
N ALA A 19 2.99 -1.84 -8.17
CA ALA A 19 4.38 -1.53 -8.49
C ALA A 19 5.12 -2.83 -8.88
N ASN A 20 4.82 -3.32 -10.09
CA ASN A 20 5.36 -4.58 -10.57
C ASN A 20 6.54 -4.33 -11.53
N ASN A 21 7.61 -5.13 -11.41
CA ASN A 21 8.76 -5.11 -12.33
C ASN A 21 9.45 -3.73 -12.46
N LEU A 22 9.41 -2.91 -11.41
CA LEU A 22 10.12 -1.64 -11.32
C LEU A 22 11.52 -1.86 -10.72
N ASN A 23 12.50 -2.11 -11.58
CA ASN A 23 13.89 -2.29 -11.17
C ASN A 23 14.66 -0.97 -11.27
N ASP A 24 15.64 -0.76 -10.41
CA ASP A 24 16.48 0.47 -10.41
C ASP A 24 15.63 1.75 -10.44
N SER A 25 14.57 1.75 -9.65
CA SER A 25 13.47 2.71 -9.77
C SER A 25 13.26 3.52 -8.50
N LEU A 26 12.67 4.71 -8.65
CA LEU A 26 12.29 5.60 -7.56
C LEU A 26 10.80 5.95 -7.67
N ILE A 27 10.06 5.72 -6.58
CA ILE A 27 8.72 6.28 -6.37
C ILE A 27 8.87 7.38 -5.31
N GLN A 28 8.50 8.62 -5.64
CA GLN A 28 8.70 9.75 -4.74
C GLN A 28 7.50 10.69 -4.64
N GLY A 29 7.23 11.16 -3.42
CA GLY A 29 6.34 12.31 -3.17
C GLY A 29 4.86 12.03 -3.44
N ILE A 30 4.47 10.76 -3.53
CA ILE A 30 3.09 10.35 -3.77
C ILE A 30 2.33 10.35 -2.44
N THR A 31 1.15 10.98 -2.43
CA THR A 31 0.17 10.81 -1.36
C THR A 31 -1.02 10.00 -1.88
N ILE A 32 -1.33 8.88 -1.24
CA ILE A 32 -2.55 8.11 -1.47
C ILE A 32 -3.50 8.36 -0.31
N LYS A 33 -4.77 8.59 -0.62
CA LYS A 33 -5.82 8.82 0.36
C LYS A 33 -6.98 7.84 0.16
N ASN A 34 -7.43 7.23 1.24
CA ASN A 34 -8.62 6.39 1.35
C ASN A 34 -8.64 5.20 0.36
N ALA A 35 -7.59 4.37 0.38
CA ALA A 35 -7.50 3.19 -0.46
C ALA A 35 -8.65 2.18 -0.15
N PRO A 36 -9.30 1.57 -1.17
CA PRO A 36 -10.40 0.64 -0.95
C PRO A 36 -10.05 -0.60 -0.11
N LYS A 37 -8.80 -1.07 -0.25
CA LYS A 37 -8.07 -2.09 0.52
C LYS A 37 -6.57 -1.87 0.25
N ASN A 38 -5.71 -2.90 0.30
CA ASN A 38 -4.24 -2.83 0.11
C ASN A 38 -3.78 -1.72 -0.84
N THR A 39 -2.85 -0.90 -0.36
CA THR A 39 -2.40 0.32 -1.05
C THR A 39 -1.33 0.00 -2.09
N PHE A 40 -0.08 -0.27 -1.70
CA PHE A 40 0.98 -0.66 -2.63
C PHE A 40 1.17 -2.17 -2.66
N SER A 41 0.93 -2.77 -3.83
CA SER A 41 1.36 -4.13 -4.14
C SER A 41 2.67 -4.06 -4.92
N ILE A 42 3.79 -4.30 -4.25
CA ILE A 42 5.15 -4.31 -4.82
C ILE A 42 5.50 -5.76 -5.14
N ASN A 43 5.82 -6.06 -6.40
CA ASN A 43 6.08 -7.44 -6.80
C ASN A 43 7.15 -7.54 -7.89
N ARG A 44 8.05 -8.52 -7.76
CA ARG A 44 9.12 -8.79 -8.74
C ARG A 44 9.99 -7.55 -9.01
N VAL A 45 10.43 -6.87 -7.95
CA VAL A 45 11.30 -5.70 -8.07
C VAL A 45 12.69 -5.96 -7.50
N ASN A 46 13.69 -5.27 -8.05
CA ASN A 46 15.05 -5.24 -7.56
C ASN A 46 15.54 -3.79 -7.51
N ARG A 47 16.00 -3.32 -6.35
CA ARG A 47 16.43 -1.92 -6.12
C ARG A 47 15.33 -0.89 -6.41
N LEU A 48 14.27 -0.93 -5.61
CA LEU A 48 13.21 0.08 -5.62
C LEU A 48 13.34 0.97 -4.38
N THR A 49 13.42 2.29 -4.57
CA THR A 49 13.33 3.26 -3.47
C THR A 49 11.94 3.91 -3.44
N LEU A 50 11.29 3.89 -2.29
CA LEU A 50 10.09 4.66 -1.98
C LEU A 50 10.48 5.81 -1.04
N ARG A 51 10.34 7.04 -1.53
CA ARG A 51 10.78 8.25 -0.85
C ARG A 51 9.63 9.22 -0.63
N ASP A 52 9.46 9.71 0.59
CA ASP A 52 8.45 10.73 0.94
C ASP A 52 7.03 10.33 0.51
N VAL A 53 6.72 9.03 0.50
CA VAL A 53 5.39 8.51 0.19
C VAL A 53 4.49 8.59 1.42
N THR A 54 3.29 9.12 1.25
CA THR A 54 2.27 9.18 2.30
C THR A 54 1.08 8.30 1.94
N ILE A 55 0.64 7.46 2.87
CA ILE A 55 -0.62 6.72 2.82
C ILE A 55 -1.49 7.23 3.96
N ASP A 56 -2.63 7.82 3.63
CA ASP A 56 -3.56 8.41 4.58
C ASP A 56 -4.96 7.83 4.41
N ASP A 57 -5.23 6.76 5.16
CA ASP A 57 -6.51 6.09 5.22
C ASP A 57 -7.22 6.34 6.56
N ARG A 58 -6.92 7.44 7.27
CA ARG A 58 -7.53 7.74 8.58
C ARG A 58 -9.06 7.79 8.55
N ASP A 59 -9.65 8.20 7.44
CA ASP A 59 -11.12 8.21 7.27
C ASP A 59 -11.71 6.78 7.31
N GLY A 60 -10.87 5.75 7.19
CA GLY A 60 -11.21 4.35 7.26
C GLY A 60 -11.30 3.77 8.68
N THR A 61 -11.01 4.51 9.75
CA THR A 61 -10.96 3.94 11.12
C THR A 61 -12.18 3.10 11.52
N ALA A 62 -13.38 3.46 11.06
CA ALA A 62 -14.60 2.72 11.43
C ALA A 62 -14.85 1.45 10.60
N LEU A 63 -14.49 1.43 9.31
CA LEU A 63 -14.94 0.39 8.36
C LEU A 63 -13.85 -0.10 7.40
N GLY A 64 -12.71 0.59 7.35
CA GLY A 64 -11.53 0.19 6.61
C GLY A 64 -10.92 -1.06 7.23
N HIS A 65 -10.53 -1.99 6.36
CA HIS A 65 -9.96 -3.27 6.75
C HIS A 65 -9.13 -3.80 5.58
N ASN A 66 -7.99 -4.44 5.84
CA ASN A 66 -7.01 -4.83 4.83
C ASN A 66 -6.54 -3.66 3.96
N THR A 67 -6.33 -2.49 4.58
CA THR A 67 -5.75 -1.27 3.97
C THR A 67 -4.24 -1.24 4.13
N ASP A 68 -3.59 -2.37 3.92
CA ASP A 68 -2.15 -2.55 4.09
C ASP A 68 -1.38 -1.45 3.32
N GLY A 69 -0.33 -0.91 3.95
CA GLY A 69 0.46 0.17 3.35
C GLY A 69 1.27 -0.35 2.17
N PHE A 70 2.18 -1.27 2.45
CA PHE A 70 3.07 -1.87 1.46
C PHE A 70 3.09 -3.39 1.61
N ASN A 71 2.59 -4.12 0.61
CA ASN A 71 2.76 -5.56 0.49
C ASN A 71 3.89 -5.85 -0.50
N ILE A 72 4.97 -6.50 -0.06
CA ILE A 72 6.15 -6.80 -0.88
C ILE A 72 6.22 -8.29 -1.16
N ASN A 73 6.38 -8.66 -2.43
CA ASN A 73 6.49 -10.05 -2.85
C ASN A 73 7.61 -10.23 -3.88
N ASN A 74 8.34 -11.35 -3.83
CA ASN A 74 9.35 -11.71 -4.83
C ASN A 74 10.33 -10.58 -5.17
N SER A 75 10.78 -9.82 -4.17
CA SER A 75 11.54 -8.60 -4.39
C SER A 75 12.79 -8.57 -3.53
N ASP A 76 13.81 -7.88 -4.01
CA ASP A 76 15.08 -7.72 -3.31
C ASP A 76 15.49 -6.24 -3.31
N GLN A 77 16.14 -5.79 -2.24
CA GLN A 77 16.61 -4.40 -2.09
C GLN A 77 15.50 -3.35 -2.29
N VAL A 78 14.43 -3.40 -1.46
CA VAL A 78 13.40 -2.35 -1.41
C VAL A 78 13.70 -1.41 -0.25
N TYR A 79 13.82 -0.12 -0.53
CA TYR A 79 14.20 0.90 0.44
C TYR A 79 13.07 1.90 0.67
N PHE A 80 12.86 2.27 1.93
CA PHE A 80 11.87 3.27 2.34
C PHE A 80 12.58 4.43 3.03
N THR A 81 12.23 5.67 2.69
CA THR A 81 12.73 6.86 3.37
C THR A 81 11.66 7.94 3.41
N GLY A 82 11.47 8.57 4.58
CA GLY A 82 10.48 9.63 4.76
C GLY A 82 9.01 9.20 4.59
N THR A 83 8.72 7.90 4.54
CA THR A 83 7.36 7.42 4.31
C THR A 83 6.48 7.50 5.56
N ARG A 84 5.20 7.81 5.39
CA ARG A 84 4.20 7.92 6.46
C ARG A 84 2.97 7.08 6.12
N VAL A 85 2.47 6.31 7.08
CA VAL A 85 1.31 5.43 6.88
C VAL A 85 0.34 5.61 8.03
N TRP A 86 -0.90 5.90 7.70
CA TRP A 86 -2.05 5.79 8.59
C TRP A 86 -3.07 4.88 7.92
N ASN A 87 -3.28 3.69 8.48
CA ASN A 87 -4.16 2.68 7.90
C ASN A 87 -4.83 1.82 8.99
N GLN A 88 -5.44 0.69 8.59
CA GLN A 88 -6.18 -0.23 9.48
C GLN A 88 -5.66 -1.67 9.40
N ASP A 89 -4.47 -1.87 8.84
CA ASP A 89 -3.83 -3.18 8.69
C ASP A 89 -2.31 -3.00 8.68
N ASP A 90 -1.55 -3.98 8.22
CA ASP A 90 -0.09 -3.93 8.21
C ASP A 90 0.45 -2.65 7.54
N CYS A 91 1.34 -1.96 8.23
CA CYS A 91 2.09 -0.85 7.63
C CYS A 91 3.01 -1.37 6.50
N LEU A 92 3.62 -2.54 6.73
CA LEU A 92 4.51 -3.27 5.83
C LEU A 92 4.31 -4.78 6.03
N ALA A 93 4.11 -5.52 4.93
CA ALA A 93 3.94 -6.98 4.91
C ALA A 93 4.79 -7.63 3.80
#